data_AF-A0A836CP66-F1
#
_entry.id   AF-A0A836CP66-F1
#
_cell.length_a   1.000
_cell.length_b   1.000
_cell.length_c   1.000
_cell.angle_alpha   90.00
_cell.angle_beta   90.00
_cell.angle_gamma   90.00
#
_symmetry.space_group_name_H-M   'P 1'
#
loop_
_entity.id
_entity.type
_entity.pdbx_description
1 polymer ?
#
loop_
_entity_poly.entity_id
_entity_poly.type
_entity_poly.pdbx_seq_one_letter_code
_entity_poly.pdbx_strand_id
1 'polypeptide(L)' 'MTNGKGSSSSSGGSHGTNSQGNNYTAGPYESSRGGVNYHYSNSNGSYYYANSNSSTYYSDPSGRGHYTPPSGNK' A
#
# COMPACT_ATOMS: atom_id res chain seq x y z
N MET A 1 -17.31 13.23 -18.13
CA MET A 1 -17.12 12.79 -16.73
C MET A 1 -15.65 12.91 -16.43
N THR A 2 -15.24 14.03 -15.81
CA THR A 2 -13.83 14.33 -15.53
C THR A 2 -13.50 13.83 -14.14
N ASN A 3 -12.95 12.63 -14.02
CA ASN A 3 -12.48 12.09 -12.74
C ASN A 3 -11.00 11.72 -12.82
N GLY A 4 -10.20 12.60 -13.44
CA GLY A 4 -8.74 12.60 -13.32
C GLY A 4 -8.33 13.66 -12.31
N LYS A 5 -8.51 13.39 -11.02
CA LYS A 5 -8.06 14.28 -9.94
C LYS A 5 -7.00 13.54 -9.14
N GLY A 6 -5.86 13.29 -9.78
CA GLY A 6 -4.62 12.93 -9.11
C GLY A 6 -4.19 14.14 -8.27
N SER A 7 -4.49 14.10 -6.99
CA SER A 7 -4.14 15.16 -6.06
C SER A 7 -2.63 15.16 -5.86
N SER A 8 -1.99 16.19 -6.41
CA SER A 8 -0.64 16.62 -6.09
C SER A 8 -0.44 16.67 -4.57
N SER A 9 0.51 15.89 -4.04
CA SER A 9 1.12 16.15 -2.75
C SER A 9 2.64 16.13 -2.90
N SER A 10 3.23 17.29 -2.64
CA SER A 10 4.63 17.45 -2.30
C SER A 10 5.07 16.38 -1.30
N SER A 11 6.30 15.86 -1.46
CA SER A 11 6.94 14.76 -0.73
C SER A 11 6.64 13.32 -1.19
N GLY A 12 7.29 12.90 -2.28
CA GLY A 12 7.92 11.57 -2.42
C GLY A 12 7.05 10.32 -2.67
N GLY A 13 5.72 10.39 -2.58
CA GLY A 13 4.84 9.25 -2.80
C GLY A 13 4.11 9.22 -4.15
N SER A 14 4.00 8.05 -4.78
CA SER A 14 3.13 7.75 -5.92
C SER A 14 1.84 7.07 -5.44
N HIS A 15 0.69 7.46 -5.98
CA HIS A 15 -0.58 6.77 -5.73
C HIS A 15 -1.40 6.71 -7.02
N GLY A 16 -2.35 5.77 -7.10
CA GLY A 16 -3.19 5.64 -8.27
C GLY A 16 -4.30 4.60 -8.12
N THR A 17 -5.24 4.62 -9.06
CA THR A 17 -6.39 3.71 -9.07
C THR A 17 -6.47 3.03 -10.44
N ASN A 18 -6.65 1.72 -10.47
CA ASN A 18 -6.79 0.98 -11.73
C ASN A 18 -8.26 0.93 -12.20
N SER A 19 -8.50 0.45 -13.43
CA SER A 19 -9.85 0.37 -14.01
C SER A 19 -10.81 -0.57 -13.28
N GLN A 20 -10.31 -1.43 -12.39
CA GLN A 20 -11.12 -2.32 -11.55
C GLN A 20 -11.53 -1.65 -10.22
N GLY A 21 -11.05 -0.42 -9.95
CA GLY A 21 -11.31 0.31 -8.72
C GLY A 21 -10.32 0.01 -7.59
N ASN A 22 -9.25 -0.74 -7.86
CA ASN A 22 -8.22 -1.00 -6.85
C ASN A 22 -7.32 0.23 -6.71
N ASN A 23 -6.97 0.58 -5.47
CA ASN A 23 -6.17 1.74 -5.16
C ASN A 23 -4.80 1.32 -4.64
N TYR A 24 -3.75 2.02 -5.06
CA TYR A 24 -2.40 1.80 -4.57
C TYR A 24 -1.78 3.11 -4.11
N THR A 25 -1.00 3.03 -3.03
CA THR A 25 -0.19 4.12 -2.51
C THR A 25 1.20 3.55 -2.22
N ALA A 26 2.20 4.07 -2.92
CA ALA A 26 3.60 3.80 -2.70
C ALA A 26 4.25 5.10 -2.24
N GLY A 27 4.75 5.18 -1.01
CA GLY A 27 5.41 6.42 -0.60
C GLY A 27 6.28 6.28 0.63
N PRO A 28 7.16 7.27 0.86
CA PRO A 28 7.94 7.38 2.06
C PRO A 28 7.01 7.84 3.19
N TYR A 29 6.21 6.93 3.71
CA TYR A 29 5.58 7.15 5.01
C TYR A 29 6.70 6.92 6.04
N GLU A 30 7.10 7.96 6.77
CA GLU A 30 8.24 8.00 7.71
C GLU A 30 9.60 8.43 7.08
N SER A 31 9.68 9.73 6.79
CA SER A 31 10.92 10.46 6.50
C SER A 31 11.85 10.45 7.73
N SER A 32 12.68 9.41 7.85
CA SER A 32 13.96 9.45 8.58
C SER A 32 14.95 8.36 8.15
N ARG A 33 14.50 7.29 7.46
CA ARG A 33 15.36 6.12 7.14
C ARG A 33 15.29 5.61 5.69
N GLY A 34 14.67 6.34 4.76
CA GLY A 34 14.72 6.00 3.33
C GLY A 34 13.91 4.75 2.93
N GLY A 35 12.91 4.38 3.71
CA GLY A 35 12.04 3.24 3.43
C GLY A 35 10.82 3.60 2.60
N VAL A 36 10.47 2.77 1.62
CA VAL A 36 9.19 2.83 0.90
C VAL A 36 8.17 1.93 1.59
N ASN A 37 6.97 2.45 1.83
CA ASN A 37 5.83 1.66 2.30
C ASN A 37 4.80 1.61 1.18
N TYR A 38 4.26 0.42 0.96
CA TYR A 38 3.26 0.15 -0.06
C TYR A 38 1.95 -0.23 0.60
N HIS A 39 0.88 0.40 0.15
CA HIS A 39 -0.48 0.07 0.51
C HIS A 39 -1.26 -0.20 -0.76
N TYR A 40 -2.02 -1.28 -0.78
CA TYR A 40 -2.83 -1.70 -1.91
C TYR A 40 -4.18 -2.17 -1.41
N SER A 41 -5.27 -1.54 -1.86
CA SER A 41 -6.63 -1.92 -1.50
C SER A 41 -7.39 -2.34 -2.75
N ASN A 42 -8.06 -3.48 -2.65
CA ASN A 42 -8.91 -4.02 -3.70
C ASN A 42 -10.36 -3.61 -3.48
N SER A 43 -11.12 -3.47 -4.56
CA SER A 43 -12.56 -3.14 -4.47
C SER A 43 -13.40 -4.22 -3.81
N ASN A 44 -12.89 -5.45 -3.72
CA ASN A 44 -13.54 -6.55 -3.01
C ASN A 44 -13.39 -6.46 -1.48
N GLY A 45 -12.70 -5.43 -0.96
CA GLY A 45 -12.48 -5.22 0.47
C GLY A 45 -11.19 -5.83 1.02
N SER A 46 -10.46 -6.61 0.22
CA SER A 46 -9.13 -7.09 0.62
C SER A 46 -8.10 -5.97 0.53
N TYR A 47 -7.10 -5.99 1.41
CA TYR A 47 -6.03 -5.00 1.39
C TYR A 47 -4.68 -5.62 1.75
N TYR A 48 -3.62 -4.95 1.32
CA TYR A 48 -2.25 -5.39 1.45
C TYR A 48 -1.36 -4.20 1.84
N TYR A 49 -0.52 -4.43 2.85
CA TYR A 49 0.53 -3.51 3.28
C TYR A 49 1.88 -4.21 3.13
N ALA A 50 2.86 -3.53 2.53
CA ALA A 50 4.26 -3.91 2.60
C ALA A 50 5.07 -2.79 3.23
N ASN A 51 5.80 -3.14 4.27
CA ASN A 51 6.66 -2.22 4.99
C ASN A 51 8.07 -2.27 4.44
N SER A 52 8.83 -1.20 4.67
CA SER A 52 10.21 -1.07 4.23
C SER A 52 11.16 -2.15 4.78
N ASN A 53 10.82 -2.72 5.93
CA ASN A 53 11.58 -3.80 6.55
C ASN A 53 11.33 -5.18 5.90
N SER A 54 10.57 -5.25 4.80
CA SER A 54 10.09 -6.48 4.15
C SER A 54 9.01 -7.24 4.91
N SER A 55 8.44 -6.69 5.99
CA SER A 55 7.24 -7.25 6.59
C SER A 55 6.02 -6.91 5.75
N THR A 56 5.05 -7.80 5.71
CA THR A 56 3.82 -7.59 4.94
C THR A 56 2.60 -7.97 5.76
N TYR A 57 1.49 -7.34 5.46
CA TYR A 57 0.20 -7.67 6.02
C TYR A 57 -0.82 -7.77 4.90
N TYR A 58 -1.59 -8.84 4.88
CA TYR A 58 -2.66 -9.05 3.92
C TYR A 58 -3.96 -9.34 4.68
N SER A 59 -5.02 -8.61 4.38
CA SER A 59 -6.37 -8.97 4.81
C SER A 59 -7.14 -9.51 3.62
N ASP A 60 -7.75 -10.68 3.80
CA ASP A 60 -8.71 -11.20 2.83
C ASP A 60 -10.03 -10.40 2.91
N PRO A 61 -10.93 -10.52 1.89
CA PRO A 61 -12.18 -9.76 1.87
C PRO A 61 -13.17 -10.17 2.97
N SER A 62 -12.96 -11.31 3.63
CA SER A 62 -13.71 -11.74 4.82
C SER A 62 -13.16 -11.13 6.12
N GLY A 63 -12.07 -10.36 6.06
CA GLY A 63 -11.46 -9.68 7.19
C GLY A 63 -10.45 -10.49 8.00
N ARG A 64 -9.97 -11.66 7.53
CA ARG A 64 -8.88 -12.39 8.18
C ARG A 64 -7.55 -11.77 7.77
N GLY A 65 -6.79 -11.35 8.77
CA GLY A 65 -5.45 -10.80 8.62
C GLY A 65 -4.37 -11.88 8.60
N HIS A 66 -3.43 -11.74 7.68
CA HIS A 66 -2.23 -12.54 7.53
C HIS A 66 -1.02 -11.61 7.65
N TYR A 67 -0.32 -11.69 8.77
CA TYR A 67 0.93 -10.98 8.97
C TYR A 67 2.10 -11.88 8.58
N THR A 68 2.93 -11.39 7.66
CA THR A 68 4.20 -12.02 7.32
C THR A 68 5.31 -11.17 7.94
N PRO A 69 6.06 -11.70 8.94
CA PRO A 69 7.19 -10.99 9.48
C PRO A 69 8.24 -10.76 8.38
N PRO A 70 9.11 -9.74 8.54
CA PRO A 70 10.22 -9.58 7.61
C PRO A 70 11.06 -10.85 7.65
N SER A 71 11.59 -11.29 6.51
CA SER A 71 12.44 -12.49 6.46
C SER A 71 13.74 -12.21 7.21
N GLY A 72 13.72 -12.41 8.53
CA GLY A 72 14.90 -12.71 9.29
C GLY A 72 15.23 -14.16 8.97
N ASN A 73 16.36 -14.37 8.29
CA ASN A 73 16.94 -15.70 8.15
C ASN A 73 16.89 -16.40 9.52
N LYS A 74 16.29 -17.58 9.57
CA LYS A 74 16.26 -18.45 10.75
C LYS A 74 17.67 -18.96 11.06
#